data_AF-J0PXP8-F1
#
_entry.id   AF-J0PXP8-F1
#
_cell.length_a   1.000
_cell.length_b   1.000
_cell.length_c   1.000
_cell.angle_alpha   90.00
_cell.angle_beta   90.00
_cell.angle_gamma   90.00
#
_symmetry.space_group_name_H-M   'P 1'
#
loop_
_entity.id
_entity.type
_entity.pdbx_description
1 polymer ?
#
loop_
_entity_poly.entity_id
_entity_poly.type
_entity_poly.pdbx_seq_one_letter_code
_entity_poly.pdbx_strand_id
1 'polypeptide(L)' 'MTKPINLRQFRKQKKRAEKAVYAEENRYRFGRTKAEKLFDKKENLKMQKFLDQNRLWYDE' A
#
# COMPACT_ATOMS: atom_id res chain seq x y z
N MET A 1 15.14 25.45 -34.27
CA MET A 1 13.73 25.41 -33.83
C MET A 1 13.65 24.76 -32.45
N THR A 2 13.62 25.55 -31.37
CA THR A 2 13.52 25.07 -29.98
C THR A 2 12.06 25.01 -29.55
N LYS A 3 11.57 23.81 -29.22
CA LYS A 3 10.21 23.63 -28.70
C LYS A 3 10.15 24.12 -27.24
N PRO A 4 9.09 24.85 -26.84
CA PRO A 4 8.93 25.25 -25.44
C PRO A 4 8.74 24.01 -24.56
N ILE A 5 9.61 23.84 -23.55
CA ILE A 5 9.54 22.73 -22.60
C ILE A 5 8.68 23.13 -21.41
N ASN A 6 7.67 22.31 -21.10
CA ASN A 6 6.84 22.52 -19.92
C ASN A 6 7.56 22.03 -18.65
N LEU A 7 8.15 22.97 -17.91
CA LEU A 7 8.88 22.70 -16.67
C LEU A 7 8.01 22.04 -15.59
N ARG A 8 6.71 22.32 -15.55
CA ARG A 8 5.78 21.69 -14.59
C ARG A 8 5.65 20.19 -14.87
N GLN A 9 5.50 19.80 -16.13
CA GLN A 9 5.43 18.40 -16.53
C GLN A 9 6.74 17.67 -16.24
N PHE A 10 7.87 18.30 -16.52
CA PHE A 10 9.20 17.75 -16.23
C PHE A 10 9.39 17.50 -14.72
N ARG A 11 9.09 18.50 -13.87
CA ARG A 11 9.14 18.36 -12.41
C ARG A 11 8.22 17.24 -11.91
N LYS A 12 7.03 17.09 -12.51
CA LYS A 12 6.09 16.02 -12.17
C LYS A 12 6.64 14.64 -12.52
N GLN A 13 7.27 14.49 -13.68
CA GLN A 13 7.91 13.23 -14.07
C GLN A 13 9.07 12.88 -13.12
N LYS A 14 9.95 13.85 -12.81
CA LYS A 14 11.06 13.66 -11.86
C LYS A 14 10.55 13.16 -10.50
N LYS A 15 9.53 13.81 -9.93
CA LYS A 15 8.90 13.39 -8.66
C LYS A 15 8.29 11.99 -8.73
N ARG A 16 7.76 11.56 -9.87
CA ARG A 16 7.23 10.20 -10.03
C ARG A 16 8.36 9.17 -10.10
N ALA A 17 9.45 9.48 -10.80
CA ALA A 17 10.61 8.60 -10.90
C ALA A 17 11.25 8.39 -9.52
N GLU A 18 11.48 9.46 -8.75
CA GLU A 18 11.99 9.37 -7.38
C GLU A 18 11.10 8.47 -6.51
N LYS A 19 9.78 8.65 -6.56
CA LYS A 19 8.83 7.80 -5.82
C LYS A 19 8.87 6.33 -6.24
N ALA A 20 9.15 6.03 -7.51
CA ALA A 20 9.26 4.66 -7.99
C ALA A 20 10.50 3.97 -7.41
N VAL A 21 11.65 4.66 -7.35
CA VAL A 21 12.88 4.15 -6.73
C VAL A 21 12.67 3.87 -5.25
N TYR A 22 12.08 4.82 -4.50
CA TYR A 22 11.75 4.57 -3.10
C TYR A 22 10.76 3.42 -2.92
N ALA A 23 9.81 3.22 -3.85
CA ALA A 23 8.89 2.10 -3.78
C ALA A 23 9.58 0.76 -4.00
N GLU A 24 10.53 0.68 -4.95
CA GLU A 24 11.36 -0.50 -5.17
C GLU A 24 12.22 -0.82 -3.94
N GLU A 25 12.89 0.20 -3.40
CA GLU A 25 13.72 0.08 -2.21
C GLU A 25 12.91 -0.41 -1.00
N ASN A 26 11.66 0.07 -0.85
CA ASN A 26 10.75 -0.41 0.18
C ASN A 26 10.29 -1.86 -0.06
N ARG A 27 10.14 -2.31 -1.31
CA ARG A 27 9.85 -3.73 -1.63
C ARG A 27 11.02 -4.61 -1.19
N TYR A 28 12.25 -4.18 -1.47
CA TYR A 28 13.45 -4.92 -1.07
C TYR A 28 13.63 -4.92 0.45
N ARG A 29 13.57 -3.76 1.12
CA ARG A 29 13.82 -3.63 2.56
C ARG A 29 12.77 -4.30 3.44
N PHE A 30 11.50 -4.15 3.09
CA PHE A 30 10.41 -4.59 3.96
C PHE A 30 9.73 -5.87 3.48
N GLY A 31 10.08 -6.38 2.29
CA GLY A 31 9.60 -7.63 1.72
C GLY A 31 8.11 -7.69 1.38
N ARG A 32 7.29 -6.76 1.91
CA ARG A 32 5.83 -6.70 1.69
C ARG A 32 5.39 -5.36 1.13
N THR A 33 4.57 -5.41 0.09
CA THR A 33 3.95 -4.22 -0.50
C THR A 33 2.83 -3.67 0.40
N LYS A 34 2.43 -2.40 0.18
CA LYS A 34 1.25 -1.84 0.87
C LYS A 34 -0.04 -2.63 0.56
N ALA A 35 -0.15 -3.16 -0.66
CA ALA A 35 -1.31 -3.93 -1.08
C ALA A 35 -1.41 -5.26 -0.31
N GLU A 36 -0.31 -6.00 -0.20
CA GLU A 36 -0.24 -7.23 0.62
C GLU A 36 -0.58 -6.95 2.08
N LYS A 37 0.00 -5.90 2.69
CA LYS A 37 -0.31 -5.53 4.08
C LYS A 37 -1.80 -5.22 4.28
N LEU A 38 -2.44 -4.57 3.30
CA LEU A 38 -3.87 -4.27 3.35
C LEU A 38 -4.72 -5.52 3.17
N PHE A 39 -4.32 -6.44 2.30
CA PHE A 39 -4.97 -7.72 2.12
C PHE A 39 -4.90 -8.55 3.41
N ASP A 40 -3.71 -8.75 3.97
CA ASP A 40 -3.49 -9.46 5.24
C ASP A 40 -4.33 -8.85 6.36
N LYS A 41 -4.36 -7.51 6.47
CA LYS A 41 -5.17 -6.82 7.47
C LYS A 41 -6.66 -7.10 7.28
N LYS A 42 -7.16 -7.11 6.05
CA LYS A 42 -8.58 -7.39 5.76
C LYS A 42 -8.94 -8.84 6.08
N GLU A 43 -8.09 -9.79 5.71
CA GLU A 43 -8.29 -11.22 6.04
C GLU A 43 -8.31 -11.43 7.55
N ASN A 44 -7.35 -10.85 8.29
CA ASN A 44 -7.31 -10.94 9.75
C ASN A 44 -8.58 -10.34 10.39
N LEU A 45 -9.05 -9.19 9.90
CA LEU A 45 -10.29 -8.58 10.39
C LEU A 45 -11.51 -9.46 10.11
N LYS A 46 -11.57 -10.09 8.94
CA LYS A 46 -12.65 -11.03 8.58
C LYS A 46 -12.63 -12.25 9.51
N MET A 47 -11.45 -12.82 9.75
CA MET A 47 -11.27 -13.93 10.68
C MET A 47 -11.68 -13.56 12.10
N GLN A 48 -11.22 -12.40 12.60
CA GLN A 48 -11.59 -11.93 13.94
C GLN A 48 -13.10 -11.76 14.08
N LYS A 49 -13.76 -11.12 13.11
CA LYS A 49 -15.22 -10.97 13.09
C LYS A 49 -15.94 -12.31 13.07
N PHE A 50 -15.45 -13.27 12.28
CA PHE A 50 -16.03 -14.60 12.24
C PHE A 50 -15.92 -15.29 13.61
N LEU A 51 -14.75 -15.25 14.25
CA LEU A 51 -14.55 -15.85 15.57
C LEU A 51 -15.41 -15.18 16.65
N ASP A 52 -15.55 -13.86 16.59
CA ASP A 52 -16.38 -13.09 17.52
C ASP A 52 -17.86 -13.45 17.37
N GLN A 53 -18.37 -13.57 16.14
CA GLN A 53 -19.73 -13.99 15.86
C GLN A 53 -20.04 -15.43 16.31
N ASN A 54 -19.05 -16.32 16.23
CA ASN A 54 -19.21 -17.72 16.61
C ASN A 54 -18.77 -17.98 18.07
N ARG A 55 -18.48 -16.93 18.84
CA ARG A 55 -18.20 -17.06 20.26
C ARG A 55 -19.49 -17.42 20.97
N LEU A 56 -19.54 -18.64 21.50
CA LEU A 56 -20.57 -19.04 22.45
C LEU A 56 -20.27 -18.33 23.77
N TRP A 57 -21.13 -17.38 24.13
CA TRP A 57 -21.15 -16.81 25.47
C TRP A 57 -21.82 -17.85 26.38
N TYR A 58 -21.12 -18.28 27.43
CA TYR A 58 -21.76 -18.98 28.52
C TYR A 58 -22.36 -17.91 29.42
N ASP A 59 -23.69 -17.79 29.37
CA ASP A 59 -24.43 -17.05 30.38
C ASP A 59 -24.48 -17.93 31.64
N GLU A 60 -23.92 -17.43 32.75
CA GLU A 60 -24.01 -18.02 34.09
C GLU A 60 -25.25 -17.50 34.81
#